data_AF-A0A8J3UD84-F1
#
_entry.id   AF-A0A8J3UD84-F1
#
_cell.length_a   1.000
_cell.length_b   1.000
_cell.length_c   1.000
_cell.angle_alpha   90.00
_cell.angle_beta   90.00
_cell.angle_gamma   90.00
#
_symmetry.space_group_name_H-M   'P 1'
#
loop_
_entity.id
_entity.type
_entity.pdbx_description
1 polymer ?
#
loop_
_entity_poly.entity_id
_entity_poly.type
_entity_poly.pdbx_seq_one_letter_code
_entity_poly.pdbx_strand_id
1 'polypeptide(L)'
;MVHRLQRNVVASVPTIGHGYSVIFDAAGPGRENDGGAPVHHALPGSPRARLQGSKHHGHNVPMLQIDPGYTIHDSTCDCCGDQRRQSRGFVHKQEVGKHAIFFATCYHHQGIHEAWIDVIFDDQWGAEHLEAPCDRRITFGCRVGPVENSPLPACTLVDAASVAPDKPLYGRKLSREEALSHPMLKEYWEVVDHLLESEQMLNGHIYGRQH
;
A
#
# COMPACT_ATOMS: atom_id res chain seq x y z
N MET A 1 6.64 7.42 17.93
CA MET A 1 7.31 6.11 17.78
C MET A 1 6.97 5.66 16.36
N VAL A 2 7.95 5.58 15.45
CA VAL A 2 7.64 5.29 14.03
C VAL A 2 7.47 3.79 13.87
N HIS A 3 6.23 3.33 13.69
CA HIS A 3 5.95 1.92 13.42
C HIS A 3 6.35 1.61 11.98
N ARG A 4 7.56 1.07 11.80
CA ARG A 4 8.07 0.71 10.48
C ARG A 4 7.26 -0.45 9.90
N LEU A 5 6.34 -0.12 9.01
CA LEU A 5 5.41 -1.06 8.43
C LEU A 5 6.11 -2.10 7.54
N GLN A 6 5.66 -3.36 7.58
CA GLN A 6 6.10 -4.38 6.63
C GLN A 6 5.38 -4.17 5.28
N ARG A 7 6.08 -3.53 4.35
CA ARG A 7 5.70 -3.52 2.93
C ARG A 7 6.04 -4.87 2.32
N ASN A 8 5.05 -5.75 2.21
CA ASN A 8 5.24 -7.06 1.59
C ASN A 8 5.02 -6.96 0.07
N VAL A 9 6.11 -7.12 -0.69
CA VAL A 9 6.11 -7.34 -2.15
C VAL A 9 5.88 -8.83 -2.48
N VAL A 10 5.60 -9.65 -1.47
CA VAL A 10 5.40 -11.10 -1.61
C VAL A 10 4.07 -11.38 -2.33
N ALA A 11 4.09 -12.32 -3.28
CA ALA A 11 2.88 -12.83 -3.89
C ALA A 11 1.94 -13.38 -2.80
N SER A 12 0.69 -12.92 -2.78
CA SER A 12 -0.32 -13.40 -1.83
C SER A 12 -1.29 -14.35 -2.54
N VAL A 13 -1.65 -15.40 -1.82
CA VAL A 13 -2.58 -16.47 -2.24
C VAL A 13 -3.92 -15.88 -2.71
N PRO A 14 -4.58 -16.45 -3.75
CA PRO A 14 -5.87 -15.95 -4.22
C PRO A 14 -6.95 -16.01 -3.14
N THR A 15 -7.77 -14.97 -3.09
CA THR A 15 -8.93 -14.88 -2.20
C THR A 15 -9.97 -15.94 -2.57
N ILE A 16 -10.27 -16.86 -1.65
CA ILE A 16 -11.36 -17.82 -1.84
C ILE A 16 -12.69 -17.07 -1.63
N GLY A 17 -13.51 -17.03 -2.67
CA GLY A 17 -14.75 -16.26 -2.64
C GLY A 17 -15.66 -16.46 -3.85
N HIS A 18 -15.83 -17.71 -4.31
CA HIS A 18 -17.06 -18.32 -4.85
C HIS A 18 -16.76 -19.80 -5.15
N GLY A 19 -17.69 -20.71 -4.83
CA GLY A 19 -17.35 -22.10 -4.51
C GLY A 19 -17.07 -23.04 -5.70
N TYR A 20 -16.03 -23.86 -5.56
CA TYR A 20 -15.88 -25.19 -6.18
C TYR A 20 -15.15 -26.12 -5.21
N SER A 21 -15.44 -27.43 -5.28
CA SER A 21 -14.75 -28.47 -4.51
C SER A 21 -14.30 -29.59 -5.44
N VAL A 22 -12.99 -29.85 -5.51
CA VAL A 22 -12.40 -31.14 -5.87
C VAL A 22 -11.05 -31.27 -5.12
N ILE A 23 -10.79 -32.46 -4.56
CA ILE A 23 -9.56 -32.86 -3.85
C ILE A 23 -8.59 -33.53 -4.84
N PHE A 24 -7.27 -33.55 -4.61
CA PHE A 24 -6.43 -34.78 -4.73
C PHE A 24 -5.01 -34.61 -4.15
N ASP A 25 -4.57 -35.66 -3.43
CA ASP A 25 -3.23 -35.85 -2.85
C ASP A 25 -2.15 -36.21 -3.88
N ALA A 26 -0.88 -35.94 -3.54
CA ALA A 26 0.25 -36.82 -3.83
C ALA A 26 1.43 -36.57 -2.86
N ALA A 27 2.03 -37.65 -2.33
CA ALA A 27 3.15 -37.61 -1.38
C ALA A 27 4.55 -37.66 -2.06
N GLY A 28 5.62 -37.43 -1.27
CA GLY A 28 7.04 -37.59 -1.67
C GLY A 28 7.50 -39.05 -1.89
N PRO A 29 8.81 -39.39 -2.01
CA PRO A 29 10.02 -38.83 -1.33
C PRO A 29 11.15 -38.41 -2.33
N GLY A 30 12.43 -38.10 -1.99
CA GLY A 30 13.22 -37.94 -0.74
C GLY A 30 14.71 -38.36 -0.91
N ARG A 31 15.49 -38.43 0.19
CA ARG A 31 16.91 -38.88 0.37
C ARG A 31 18.05 -37.89 -0.04
N GLU A 32 18.93 -37.47 0.89
CA GLU A 32 20.27 -38.04 1.34
C GLU A 32 21.43 -37.69 0.35
N ASN A 33 22.70 -37.39 0.71
CA ASN A 33 23.46 -37.18 1.97
C ASN A 33 24.80 -36.42 1.69
N ASP A 34 25.55 -36.07 2.75
CA ASP A 34 27.01 -35.77 2.81
C ASP A 34 27.56 -34.57 2.00
N GLY A 35 28.67 -33.90 2.35
CA GLY A 35 29.58 -34.03 3.49
C GLY A 35 31.00 -33.58 3.11
N GLY A 36 31.55 -32.52 3.73
CA GLY A 36 32.91 -32.04 3.41
C GLY A 36 33.27 -30.66 3.97
N ALA A 37 34.32 -30.60 4.78
CA ALA A 37 34.84 -29.39 5.43
C ALA A 37 36.17 -28.93 4.77
N PRO A 38 36.87 -27.85 5.22
CA PRO A 38 37.29 -26.79 4.31
C PRO A 38 38.78 -26.82 3.93
N VAL A 39 39.13 -26.14 2.83
CA VAL A 39 40.52 -25.83 2.46
C VAL A 39 40.77 -24.32 2.43
N HIS A 40 41.80 -23.90 3.16
CA HIS A 40 42.30 -22.52 3.18
C HIS A 40 43.13 -22.21 1.94
N HIS A 41 42.82 -21.12 1.24
CA HIS A 41 43.83 -20.38 0.47
C HIS A 41 43.68 -18.88 0.69
N ALA A 42 44.76 -18.26 1.19
CA ALA A 42 44.89 -16.82 1.31
C ALA A 42 45.45 -16.24 0.00
N LEU A 43 44.93 -15.09 -0.44
CA LEU A 43 45.46 -14.30 -1.53
C LEU A 43 45.66 -12.83 -1.10
N PRO A 44 46.55 -12.07 -1.77
CA PRO A 44 47.18 -10.90 -1.14
C PRO A 44 46.49 -9.56 -1.40
N GLY A 45 46.65 -8.65 -0.43
CA GLY A 45 46.71 -7.19 -0.56
C GLY A 45 45.87 -6.49 -1.63
N SER A 46 44.63 -6.11 -1.29
CA SER A 46 43.91 -5.05 -2.00
C SER A 46 44.22 -3.65 -1.40
N PRO A 47 44.33 -2.59 -2.21
CA PRO A 47 44.76 -1.27 -1.74
C PRO A 47 43.72 -0.56 -0.89
N ARG A 48 44.18 0.22 0.11
CA ARG A 48 43.33 1.08 0.94
C ARG A 48 42.65 2.17 0.10
N ALA A 49 41.40 1.97 -0.26
CA ALA A 49 40.54 3.04 -0.78
C ALA A 49 40.38 4.13 0.29
N ARG A 50 40.85 5.34 -0.02
CA ARG A 50 40.71 6.52 0.84
C ARG A 50 39.24 6.92 0.90
N LEU A 51 38.62 6.82 2.07
CA LEU A 51 37.29 7.39 2.34
C LEU A 51 37.32 8.91 2.09
N GLN A 52 36.85 9.33 0.92
CA GLN A 52 36.49 10.72 0.68
C GLN A 52 35.07 10.92 1.19
N GLY A 53 34.90 11.85 2.13
CA GLY A 53 33.60 12.14 2.73
C GLY A 53 32.62 12.61 1.66
N SER A 54 31.64 11.76 1.33
CA SER A 54 30.56 12.15 0.44
C SER A 54 29.74 13.23 1.14
N LYS A 55 29.60 14.40 0.48
CA LYS A 55 28.78 15.49 1.01
C LYS A 55 27.33 15.01 1.06
N HIS A 56 26.78 14.87 2.26
CA HIS A 56 25.35 14.66 2.46
C HIS A 56 24.60 15.83 1.84
N HIS A 57 24.14 15.64 0.60
CA HIS A 57 23.06 16.45 0.05
C HIS A 57 21.83 16.04 0.84
N GLY A 58 21.30 16.95 1.64
CA GLY A 58 20.06 16.71 2.37
C GLY A 58 18.96 16.42 1.35
N HIS A 59 18.50 15.17 1.27
CA HIS A 59 17.31 14.85 0.52
C HIS A 59 16.15 15.56 1.22
N ASN A 60 15.68 16.66 0.61
CA ASN A 60 14.49 17.34 1.06
C ASN A 60 13.32 16.37 0.85
N VAL A 61 12.84 15.74 1.93
CA VAL A 61 11.69 14.84 1.86
C VAL A 61 10.50 15.72 1.48
N PRO A 62 9.82 15.49 0.35
CA PRO A 62 8.78 16.38 -0.10
C PRO A 62 7.63 16.36 0.91
N MET A 63 7.34 17.52 1.51
CA MET A 63 6.31 17.62 2.53
C MET A 63 4.93 17.42 1.90
N LEU A 64 4.31 16.29 2.24
CA LEU A 64 2.91 15.99 1.95
C LEU A 64 2.02 16.56 3.06
N GLN A 65 0.82 16.99 2.69
CA GLN A 65 -0.20 17.50 3.61
C GLN A 65 -1.58 16.99 3.19
N ILE A 66 -2.36 16.48 4.14
CA ILE A 66 -3.78 16.19 3.91
C ILE A 66 -4.52 17.53 3.91
N ASP A 67 -5.37 17.76 2.91
CA ASP A 67 -6.21 18.95 2.83
C ASP A 67 -7.13 19.04 4.06
N PRO A 68 -7.12 20.13 4.85
CA PRO A 68 -7.98 20.27 6.03
C PRO A 68 -9.48 20.15 5.76
N GLY A 69 -9.92 20.33 4.50
CA GLY A 69 -11.28 20.12 4.04
C GLY A 69 -11.62 18.67 3.66
N TYR A 70 -10.78 17.69 4.02
CA TYR A 70 -11.13 16.26 3.88
C TYR A 70 -12.42 15.94 4.65
N THR A 71 -13.14 14.92 4.18
CA THR A 71 -14.44 14.51 4.73
C THR A 71 -14.40 13.08 5.22
N ILE A 72 -15.09 12.80 6.31
CA ILE A 72 -15.36 11.44 6.81
C ILE A 72 -16.82 11.12 6.51
N HIS A 73 -17.08 9.94 5.94
CA HIS A 73 -18.40 9.43 5.63
C HIS A 73 -18.65 8.10 6.34
N ASP A 74 -19.72 8.04 7.13
CA ASP A 74 -20.15 6.83 7.83
C ASP A 74 -21.20 6.06 7.02
N SER A 75 -21.08 4.73 6.98
CA SER A 75 -21.96 3.84 6.22
C SER A 75 -21.89 2.41 6.78
N THR A 76 -22.68 1.49 6.23
CA THR A 76 -22.61 0.05 6.54
C THR A 76 -21.86 -0.70 5.43
N CYS A 77 -21.29 -1.88 5.73
CA CYS A 77 -20.91 -2.83 4.70
C CYS A 77 -22.15 -3.57 4.18
N ASP A 78 -22.30 -3.65 2.87
CA ASP A 78 -23.36 -4.47 2.24
C ASP A 78 -23.13 -5.98 2.46
N CYS A 79 -21.92 -6.37 2.87
CA CYS A 79 -21.49 -7.74 3.11
C CYS A 79 -21.97 -8.34 4.44
N CYS A 80 -21.97 -7.56 5.52
CA CYS A 80 -22.24 -8.03 6.88
C CYS A 80 -23.09 -7.07 7.74
N GLY A 81 -23.35 -5.86 7.25
CA GLY A 81 -24.06 -4.81 8.01
C GLY A 81 -23.19 -4.00 8.98
N ASP A 82 -21.95 -4.41 9.24
CA ASP A 82 -21.04 -3.70 10.16
C ASP A 82 -20.76 -2.25 9.70
N GLN A 83 -20.48 -1.36 10.65
CA GLN A 83 -20.13 0.03 10.33
C GLN A 83 -18.77 0.11 9.62
N ARG A 84 -18.72 0.92 8.56
CA ARG A 84 -17.50 1.32 7.86
C ARG A 84 -17.41 2.85 7.78
N ARG A 85 -16.21 3.38 7.97
CA ARG A 85 -15.92 4.81 7.90
C ARG A 85 -14.97 5.07 6.73
N GLN A 86 -15.26 6.06 5.91
CA GLN A 86 -14.40 6.44 4.78
C GLN A 86 -13.90 7.87 4.96
N SER A 87 -12.60 8.05 5.11
CA SER A 87 -11.93 9.35 4.97
C SER A 87 -11.61 9.58 3.49
N ARG A 88 -11.86 10.78 2.98
CA ARG A 88 -11.56 11.16 1.59
C ARG A 88 -11.23 12.64 1.46
N GLY A 89 -10.28 12.98 0.60
CA GLY A 89 -9.88 14.37 0.39
C GLY A 89 -8.72 14.49 -0.59
N PHE A 90 -8.14 15.68 -0.67
CA PHE A 90 -6.90 15.92 -1.42
C PHE A 90 -5.68 15.68 -0.53
N VAL A 91 -4.60 15.22 -1.15
CA VAL A 91 -3.23 15.34 -0.62
C VAL A 91 -2.52 16.40 -1.44
N HIS A 92 -1.89 17.35 -0.75
CA HIS A 92 -1.06 18.40 -1.33
C HIS A 92 0.43 18.03 -1.21
N LYS A 93 1.23 18.47 -2.18
CA LYS A 93 2.70 18.39 -2.16
C LYS A 93 3.24 19.81 -2.30
N GLN A 94 4.13 20.23 -1.40
CA GLN A 94 4.49 21.63 -1.17
C GLN A 94 4.85 22.46 -2.44
N GLU A 95 5.43 21.84 -3.46
CA GLU A 95 5.85 22.50 -4.72
C GLU A 95 4.84 22.37 -5.87
N VAL A 96 3.83 21.50 -5.74
CA VAL A 96 2.86 21.13 -6.80
C VAL A 96 1.44 21.61 -6.47
N GLY A 97 1.13 21.84 -5.20
CA GLY A 97 -0.25 22.03 -4.74
C GLY A 97 -0.98 20.69 -4.69
N LYS A 98 -2.21 20.61 -5.21
CA LYS A 98 -3.00 19.37 -5.27
C LYS A 98 -2.21 18.29 -6.01
N HIS A 99 -1.93 17.19 -5.33
CA HIS A 99 -1.08 16.11 -5.85
C HIS A 99 -1.86 14.83 -6.11
N ALA A 100 -2.79 14.48 -5.22
CA ALA A 100 -3.63 13.30 -5.33
C ALA A 100 -5.00 13.51 -4.66
N ILE A 101 -5.97 12.67 -5.03
CA ILE A 101 -7.17 12.40 -4.21
C ILE A 101 -6.95 11.06 -3.51
N PHE A 102 -7.38 10.94 -2.25
CA PHE A 102 -7.37 9.66 -1.53
C PHE A 102 -8.79 9.26 -1.09
N PHE A 103 -9.00 7.95 -0.99
CA PHE A 103 -10.12 7.32 -0.30
C PHE A 103 -9.56 6.25 0.63
N ALA A 104 -9.66 6.45 1.95
CA ALA A 104 -9.27 5.48 2.96
C ALA A 104 -10.52 4.94 3.67
N THR A 105 -10.89 3.69 3.38
CA THR A 105 -12.11 3.05 3.91
C THR A 105 -11.74 2.02 4.96
N CYS A 106 -12.10 2.31 6.21
CA CYS A 106 -11.91 1.45 7.36
C CYS A 106 -13.11 0.51 7.54
N TYR A 107 -12.84 -0.80 7.52
CA TYR A 107 -13.81 -1.87 7.74
C TYR A 107 -13.49 -2.63 9.03
N HIS A 108 -14.54 -3.14 9.67
CA HIS A 108 -14.45 -4.01 10.84
C HIS A 108 -15.21 -5.31 10.56
N HIS A 109 -14.65 -6.17 9.71
CA HIS A 109 -15.31 -7.42 9.33
C HIS A 109 -15.06 -8.49 10.39
N GLN A 110 -16.10 -8.91 11.12
CA GLN A 110 -16.00 -10.02 12.08
C GLN A 110 -14.88 -9.86 13.15
N GLY A 111 -14.66 -8.62 13.63
CA GLY A 111 -13.56 -8.32 14.56
C GLY A 111 -12.24 -7.92 13.89
N ILE A 112 -12.10 -8.11 12.57
CA ILE A 112 -10.87 -7.78 11.84
C ILE A 112 -10.89 -6.33 11.39
N HIS A 113 -9.96 -5.54 11.94
CA HIS A 113 -9.67 -4.18 11.48
C HIS A 113 -8.84 -4.22 10.20
N GLU A 114 -9.45 -3.87 9.07
CA GLU A 114 -8.76 -3.64 7.81
C GLU A 114 -9.10 -2.25 7.24
N ALA A 115 -8.22 -1.72 6.39
CA ALA A 115 -8.50 -0.54 5.60
C ALA A 115 -8.13 -0.76 4.13
N TRP A 116 -8.93 -0.19 3.24
CA TRP A 116 -8.66 -0.15 1.81
C TRP A 116 -8.38 1.30 1.43
N ILE A 117 -7.21 1.55 0.85
CA ILE A 117 -6.74 2.89 0.50
C ILE A 117 -6.55 2.95 -1.01
N ASP A 118 -7.36 3.77 -1.67
CA ASP A 118 -7.21 4.12 -3.07
C ASP A 118 -6.62 5.54 -3.19
N VAL A 119 -5.61 5.70 -4.04
CA VAL A 119 -4.97 7.00 -4.33
C VAL A 119 -5.01 7.26 -5.83
N ILE A 120 -5.57 8.41 -6.18
CA ILE A 120 -5.78 8.86 -7.55
C ILE A 120 -4.77 9.97 -7.85
N PHE A 121 -3.96 9.78 -8.89
CA PHE A 121 -3.04 10.80 -9.41
C PHE A 121 -3.55 11.36 -10.74
N ASP A 122 -3.39 12.67 -10.93
CA ASP A 122 -3.68 13.40 -12.16
C ASP A 122 -2.73 14.61 -12.27
N ASP A 123 -2.53 15.13 -13.48
CA ASP A 123 -1.91 16.42 -13.76
C ASP A 123 -2.89 17.60 -13.69
N GLN A 124 -4.20 17.35 -13.76
CA GLN A 124 -5.25 18.38 -13.76
C GLN A 124 -6.27 18.21 -12.63
N TRP A 125 -6.41 19.25 -11.81
CA TRP A 125 -7.33 19.30 -10.67
C TRP A 125 -8.25 20.53 -10.72
N GLY A 126 -9.47 20.33 -11.21
CA GLY A 126 -10.55 21.32 -11.29
C GLY A 126 -11.92 20.63 -11.21
N ALA A 127 -13.00 21.37 -11.01
CA ALA A 127 -14.35 20.79 -10.95
C ALA A 127 -14.76 20.16 -12.29
N GLU A 128 -14.40 20.82 -13.39
CA GLU A 128 -14.49 20.36 -14.77
C GLU A 128 -13.75 19.04 -15.00
N HIS A 129 -12.62 18.84 -14.31
CA HIS A 129 -11.78 17.64 -14.45
C HIS A 129 -12.19 16.48 -13.54
N LEU A 130 -13.12 16.66 -12.59
CA LEU A 130 -13.62 15.54 -11.78
C LEU A 130 -14.52 14.61 -12.60
N GLU A 131 -15.38 15.19 -13.45
CA GLU A 131 -16.29 14.45 -14.33
C GLU A 131 -15.67 14.11 -15.70
N ALA A 132 -14.70 14.92 -16.17
CA ALA A 132 -13.91 14.68 -17.38
C ALA A 132 -12.41 14.60 -17.02
N PRO A 133 -11.91 13.43 -16.53
CA PRO A 133 -10.51 13.25 -16.15
C PRO A 133 -9.57 13.42 -17.35
N CYS A 134 -8.30 13.74 -17.09
CA CYS A 134 -7.24 13.56 -18.08
C CYS A 134 -7.04 12.06 -18.38
N ASP A 135 -6.68 11.70 -19.61
CA ASP A 135 -6.32 10.32 -20.01
C ASP A 135 -5.18 9.72 -19.16
N ARG A 136 -4.42 10.59 -18.47
CA ARG A 136 -3.31 10.24 -17.58
C ARG A 136 -3.73 9.98 -16.14
N ARG A 137 -5.01 10.19 -15.79
CA ARG A 137 -5.51 9.90 -14.45
C ARG A 137 -5.43 8.40 -14.17
N ILE A 138 -4.76 8.05 -13.09
CA ILE A 138 -4.57 6.67 -12.64
C ILE A 138 -4.97 6.51 -11.19
N THR A 139 -5.54 5.35 -10.84
CA THR A 139 -5.79 4.97 -9.44
C THR A 139 -4.94 3.77 -9.07
N PHE A 140 -4.28 3.84 -7.92
CA PHE A 140 -3.64 2.72 -7.23
C PHE A 140 -4.50 2.32 -6.02
N GLY A 141 -4.44 1.04 -5.61
CA GLY A 141 -5.09 0.56 -4.38
C GLY A 141 -4.18 -0.31 -3.53
N CYS A 142 -4.38 -0.27 -2.21
CA CYS A 142 -3.82 -1.25 -1.27
C CYS A 142 -4.82 -1.64 -0.19
N ARG A 143 -4.67 -2.86 0.33
CA ARG A 143 -5.25 -3.30 1.61
C ARG A 143 -4.20 -3.13 2.71
N VAL A 144 -4.63 -2.60 3.84
CA VAL A 144 -3.90 -2.55 5.12
C VAL A 144 -4.64 -3.39 6.14
N GLY A 145 -3.95 -4.29 6.83
CA GLY A 145 -4.57 -5.07 7.91
C GLY A 145 -3.74 -6.27 8.34
N PRO A 146 -4.28 -7.12 9.23
CA PRO A 146 -3.62 -8.33 9.69
C PRO A 146 -3.21 -9.25 8.53
N VAL A 147 -2.03 -9.85 8.68
CA VAL A 147 -1.53 -10.93 7.85
C VAL A 147 -1.05 -12.07 8.75
N GLU A 148 -1.12 -13.29 8.24
CA GLU A 148 -0.71 -14.48 8.97
C GLU A 148 0.77 -14.39 9.40
N ASN A 149 1.07 -14.88 10.60
CA ASN A 149 2.42 -14.93 11.18
C ASN A 149 3.13 -13.57 11.37
N SER A 150 2.43 -12.43 11.30
CA SER A 150 2.98 -11.12 11.67
C SER A 150 2.20 -10.47 12.84
N PRO A 151 2.89 -9.91 13.86
CA PRO A 151 2.25 -9.11 14.91
C PRO A 151 1.94 -7.67 14.46
N LEU A 152 2.25 -7.31 13.21
CA LEU A 152 1.99 -5.99 12.63
C LEU A 152 1.09 -6.13 11.39
N PRO A 153 0.23 -5.13 11.12
CA PRO A 153 -0.48 -5.09 9.84
C PRO A 153 0.51 -4.93 8.68
N ALA A 154 0.22 -5.61 7.58
CA ALA A 154 0.92 -5.36 6.31
C ALA A 154 0.08 -4.42 5.44
N CYS A 155 0.76 -3.70 4.57
CA CYS A 155 0.15 -2.94 3.48
C CYS A 155 0.57 -3.61 2.18
N THR A 156 -0.41 -3.99 1.35
CA THR A 156 -0.20 -4.80 0.15
C THR A 156 -0.99 -4.22 -1.00
N LEU A 157 -0.36 -4.06 -2.17
CA LEU A 157 -1.05 -3.66 -3.39
C LEU A 157 -2.15 -4.65 -3.77
N VAL A 158 -3.26 -4.10 -4.23
CA VAL A 158 -4.44 -4.80 -4.74
C VAL A 158 -4.92 -4.10 -6.02
N ASP A 159 -5.91 -4.67 -6.68
CA ASP A 159 -6.56 -3.99 -7.80
C ASP A 159 -7.30 -2.75 -7.31
N ALA A 160 -6.98 -1.61 -7.95
CA ALA A 160 -7.37 -0.29 -7.49
C ALA A 160 -8.88 -0.07 -7.60
N ALA A 161 -9.49 0.52 -6.57
CA ALA A 161 -10.91 0.84 -6.50
C ALA A 161 -11.83 -0.35 -6.88
N SER A 162 -11.41 -1.57 -6.50
CA SER A 162 -12.05 -2.85 -6.82
C SER A 162 -13.43 -3.04 -6.19
N VAL A 163 -13.70 -2.35 -5.07
CA VAL A 163 -15.02 -2.32 -4.40
C VAL A 163 -15.84 -1.06 -4.74
N ALA A 164 -15.32 -0.16 -5.58
CA ALA A 164 -15.99 1.07 -5.97
C ALA A 164 -16.55 0.96 -7.41
N PRO A 165 -17.78 1.44 -7.67
CA PRO A 165 -18.34 1.45 -9.02
C PRO A 165 -17.46 2.28 -9.96
N ASP A 166 -17.40 1.88 -11.22
CA ASP A 166 -16.66 2.63 -12.24
C ASP A 166 -17.27 4.03 -12.43
N LYS A 167 -16.43 5.03 -12.27
CA LYS A 167 -16.76 6.46 -12.37
C LYS A 167 -15.58 7.19 -13.01
N PRO A 168 -15.82 8.26 -13.80
CA PRO A 168 -14.75 9.05 -14.41
C PRO A 168 -13.68 9.52 -13.41
N LEU A 169 -14.08 9.79 -12.17
CA LEU A 169 -13.18 10.17 -11.08
C LEU A 169 -11.96 9.25 -10.93
N TYR A 170 -12.08 7.94 -11.17
CA TYR A 170 -10.98 6.98 -10.97
C TYR A 170 -9.99 6.90 -12.15
N GLY A 171 -10.31 7.47 -13.31
CA GLY A 171 -9.50 7.31 -14.53
C GLY A 171 -9.20 5.82 -14.81
N ARG A 172 -7.95 5.49 -15.10
CA ARG A 172 -7.50 4.10 -15.23
C ARG A 172 -7.17 3.50 -13.86
N LYS A 173 -8.04 2.64 -13.35
CA LYS A 173 -7.76 1.75 -12.21
C LYS A 173 -6.64 0.78 -12.61
N LEU A 174 -5.53 0.77 -11.87
CA LEU A 174 -4.44 -0.18 -12.10
C LEU A 174 -4.74 -1.52 -11.43
N SER A 175 -4.45 -2.62 -12.11
CA SER A 175 -4.28 -3.92 -11.46
C SER A 175 -3.06 -3.92 -10.53
N ARG A 176 -3.00 -4.89 -9.61
CA ARG A 176 -1.82 -5.11 -8.75
C ARG A 176 -0.52 -5.25 -9.55
N GLU A 177 -0.56 -5.97 -10.67
CA GLU A 177 0.62 -6.26 -11.50
C GLU A 177 1.11 -5.01 -12.24
N GLU A 178 0.19 -4.22 -12.82
CA GLU A 178 0.53 -2.92 -13.40
C GLU A 178 1.10 -1.99 -12.33
N ALA A 179 0.45 -1.88 -11.16
CA ALA A 179 0.88 -1.04 -10.06
C ALA A 179 2.30 -1.39 -9.56
N LEU A 180 2.65 -2.68 -9.48
CA LEU A 180 4.00 -3.16 -9.10
C LEU A 180 5.10 -2.71 -10.07
N SER A 181 4.76 -2.49 -11.34
CA SER A 181 5.70 -2.04 -12.39
C SER A 181 5.62 -0.53 -12.69
N HIS A 182 4.65 0.19 -12.09
CA HIS A 182 4.33 1.55 -12.49
C HIS A 182 5.40 2.56 -12.01
N PRO A 183 5.84 3.51 -12.86
CA PRO A 183 6.87 4.50 -12.49
C PRO A 183 6.54 5.32 -11.24
N MET A 184 5.26 5.61 -10.98
CA MET A 184 4.78 6.37 -9.81
C MET A 184 4.59 5.52 -8.53
N LEU A 185 5.02 4.26 -8.50
CA LEU A 185 4.84 3.40 -7.33
C LEU A 185 5.51 3.95 -6.06
N LYS A 186 6.62 4.68 -6.21
CA LYS A 186 7.31 5.31 -5.08
C LYS A 186 6.47 6.44 -4.49
N GLU A 187 5.95 7.31 -5.34
CA GLU A 187 5.09 8.44 -4.99
C GLU A 187 3.76 7.97 -4.37
N TYR A 188 3.21 6.86 -4.88
CA TYR A 188 2.07 6.17 -4.26
C TYR A 188 2.36 5.78 -2.80
N TRP A 189 3.50 5.14 -2.54
CA TRP A 189 3.89 4.76 -1.19
C TRP A 189 4.19 5.96 -0.28
N GLU A 190 4.74 7.05 -0.80
CA GLU A 190 4.91 8.31 -0.04
C GLU A 190 3.55 8.84 0.45
N VAL A 191 2.51 8.78 -0.40
CA VAL A 191 1.15 9.18 -0.02
C VAL A 191 0.53 8.20 0.99
N VAL A 192 0.64 6.89 0.78
CA VAL A 192 0.05 5.89 1.69
C VAL A 192 0.70 5.92 3.08
N ASP A 193 2.02 6.05 3.18
CA ASP A 193 2.72 6.24 4.46
C ASP A 193 2.18 7.49 5.18
N HIS A 194 2.10 8.62 4.47
CA HIS A 194 1.63 9.89 5.04
C HIS A 194 0.18 9.80 5.54
N LEU A 195 -0.70 9.12 4.82
CA LEU A 195 -2.08 8.86 5.24
C LEU A 195 -2.12 7.99 6.50
N LEU A 196 -1.36 6.89 6.53
CA LEU A 196 -1.29 5.98 7.69
C LEU A 196 -0.69 6.64 8.94
N GLU A 197 0.21 7.62 8.79
CA GLU A 197 0.80 8.37 9.90
C GLU A 197 -0.04 9.57 10.36
N SER A 198 -0.74 10.25 9.45
CA SER A 198 -1.33 11.57 9.71
C SER A 198 -2.86 11.62 9.71
N GLU A 199 -3.56 10.71 9.04
CA GLU A 199 -5.02 10.68 9.02
C GLU A 199 -5.51 9.97 10.30
N GLN A 200 -6.15 10.73 11.20
CA GLN A 200 -6.44 10.29 12.56
C GLN A 200 -7.40 9.10 12.63
N MET A 201 -8.39 9.04 11.72
CA MET A 201 -9.39 7.97 11.70
C MET A 201 -8.75 6.65 11.22
N LEU A 202 -8.02 6.68 10.10
CA LEU A 202 -7.24 5.56 9.58
C LEU A 202 -6.15 5.08 10.56
N ASN A 203 -5.35 6.00 11.11
CA ASN A 203 -4.29 5.67 12.07
C ASN A 203 -4.87 5.01 13.33
N GLY A 204 -5.93 5.59 13.89
CA GLY A 204 -6.63 5.04 15.05
C GLY A 204 -7.28 3.68 14.78
N HIS A 205 -7.80 3.45 13.57
CA HIS A 205 -8.39 2.15 13.18
C HIS A 205 -7.36 1.03 13.02
N ILE A 206 -6.17 1.33 12.49
CA ILE A 206 -5.14 0.34 12.18
C ILE A 206 -4.17 0.11 13.34
N TYR A 207 -3.82 1.13 14.12
CA TYR A 207 -2.82 1.06 15.20
C TYR A 207 -3.36 1.38 16.60
N GLY A 208 -4.63 1.81 16.70
CA GLY A 208 -5.27 2.03 18.00
C GLY A 208 -5.34 0.73 18.80
N ARG A 209 -5.33 0.84 20.13
CA ARG A 209 -5.56 -0.34 20.97
C ARG A 209 -7.00 -0.81 20.78
N GLN A 210 -7.15 -2.02 20.29
CA GLN A 210 -8.43 -2.74 20.29
C GLN A 210 -8.78 -3.05 21.76
N HIS A 211 -10.05 -2.82 22.11
CA HIS A 211 -10.61 -2.92 23.46
C HIS A 211 -11.73 -3.94 23.50
#